data_AF-A0A927I3F5-F1
#
_entry.id   AF-A0A927I3F5-F1
#
_cell.length_a   1.000
_cell.length_b   1.000
_cell.length_c   1.000
_cell.angle_alpha   90.00
_cell.angle_beta   90.00
_cell.angle_gamma   90.00
#
_symmetry.space_group_name_H-M   'P 1'
#
loop_
_entity.id
_entity.type
_entity.pdbx_description
1 polymer ?
#
loop_
_entity_poly.entity_id
_entity_poly.type
_entity_poly.pdbx_seq_one_letter_code
_entity_poly.pdbx_strand_id
1 'polypeptide(L)'
;MNAPSPARPQTGNHGFPGVSFGRSADGMPVALVGDTAFAMAMARDDRHYLVTAWRLTRPMAEWTRSDFYGHSGELADEAAFRARVLENAEHQRERKMLGRVEECSRAHTPWGTSQGATIYAEGVTSHSTAGHGGFKLSAERNRKVHRMLRSAGGWYEEDAEWAIVAITFPHLFTAFERRCAERTIKDSWPDAWEAIFGTILLPGESYEKDRRAFEAAHAHDWIVISAITSKQVAGFVEVVATPGGKRGDGTEERRFLVPSDEYRVGLFGFVVDPARHHVYGGESDFIGWQPGRAA
;
A
#
# COMPACT_ATOMS: atom_id res chain seq x y z
N MET A 1 -0.03 -68.21 7.84
CA MET A 1 0.78 -67.10 8.39
C MET A 1 0.78 -65.97 7.39
N ASN A 2 -0.04 -64.94 7.60
CA ASN A 2 0.02 -63.68 6.86
C ASN A 2 -0.02 -62.57 7.91
N ALA A 3 1.04 -61.78 7.96
CA ALA A 3 1.21 -60.67 8.90
C ALA A 3 0.28 -59.50 8.51
N PRO A 4 -0.30 -58.76 9.47
CA PRO A 4 -1.05 -57.55 9.17
C PRO A 4 -0.08 -56.38 8.92
N SER A 5 -0.34 -55.61 7.87
CA SER A 5 0.35 -54.36 7.56
C SER A 5 0.22 -53.34 8.71
N PRO A 6 1.27 -52.55 9.02
CA PRO A 6 1.18 -51.55 10.08
C PRO A 6 0.26 -50.40 9.65
N ALA A 7 -0.69 -50.07 10.53
CA ALA A 7 -1.56 -48.92 10.38
C ALA A 7 -0.74 -47.63 10.29
N ARG A 8 -1.01 -46.82 9.25
CA ARG A 8 -0.54 -45.43 9.21
C ARG A 8 -1.12 -44.69 10.42
N PRO A 9 -0.31 -43.93 11.19
CA PRO A 9 -0.87 -43.04 12.18
C PRO A 9 -1.72 -42.00 11.47
N GLN A 10 -3.00 -41.94 11.86
CA GLN A 10 -3.91 -40.88 11.46
C GLN A 10 -3.32 -39.56 11.95
N THR A 11 -2.78 -38.75 11.03
CA THR A 11 -2.43 -37.38 11.34
C THR A 11 -3.72 -36.63 11.58
N GLY A 12 -3.88 -36.21 12.84
CA GLY A 12 -5.04 -35.51 13.34
C GLY A 12 -5.43 -34.32 12.47
N ASN A 13 -6.73 -34.09 12.47
CA ASN A 13 -7.40 -32.92 11.95
C ASN A 13 -6.85 -31.65 12.62
N HIS A 14 -5.73 -31.10 12.15
CA HIS A 14 -5.21 -29.83 12.63
C HIS A 14 -5.88 -28.70 11.86
N GLY A 15 -7.06 -28.31 12.35
CA GLY A 15 -7.49 -26.94 12.19
C GLY A 15 -6.40 -26.00 12.70
N PHE A 16 -6.30 -24.83 12.07
CA PHE A 16 -5.42 -23.69 12.38
C PHE A 16 -4.02 -23.72 11.73
N PRO A 17 -3.65 -22.67 10.97
CA PRO A 17 -2.26 -22.51 10.57
C PRO A 17 -1.44 -22.23 11.84
N GLY A 18 -0.71 -23.24 12.30
CA GLY A 18 0.31 -23.05 13.34
C GLY A 18 1.38 -22.08 12.84
N VAL A 19 1.86 -21.22 13.73
CA VAL A 19 2.99 -20.34 13.45
C VAL A 19 4.26 -21.03 13.94
N SER A 20 5.20 -21.25 13.04
CA SER A 20 6.51 -21.80 13.36
C SER A 20 7.57 -20.76 13.09
N PHE A 21 8.40 -20.43 14.08
CA PHE A 21 9.55 -19.54 13.93
C PHE A 21 10.85 -20.34 13.89
N GLY A 22 11.85 -19.86 13.16
CA GLY A 22 13.15 -20.51 13.05
C GLY A 22 14.23 -19.61 12.48
N ARG A 23 15.32 -20.23 12.04
CA ARG A 23 16.44 -19.60 11.33
C ARG A 23 16.65 -20.30 9.99
N SER A 24 16.94 -19.52 8.96
CA SER A 24 17.32 -20.02 7.64
C SER A 24 18.79 -20.44 7.60
N ALA A 25 19.23 -21.05 6.48
CA ALA A 25 20.62 -21.49 6.29
C ALA A 25 21.61 -20.32 6.31
N ASP A 26 21.18 -19.15 5.88
CA ASP A 26 21.92 -17.88 5.90
C ASP A 26 21.67 -17.05 7.18
N GLY A 27 21.02 -17.63 8.20
CA GLY A 27 20.89 -17.05 9.54
C GLY A 27 19.76 -16.03 9.72
N MET A 28 18.93 -15.77 8.69
CA MET A 28 17.79 -14.86 8.79
C MET A 28 16.72 -15.41 9.75
N PRO A 29 16.05 -14.56 10.54
CA PRO A 29 14.80 -14.94 11.19
C PRO A 29 13.76 -15.32 10.12
N VAL A 30 13.17 -16.49 10.27
CA VAL A 30 12.13 -16.99 9.36
C VAL A 30 10.91 -17.47 10.13
N ALA A 31 9.77 -17.45 9.47
CA ALA A 31 8.53 -18.00 9.99
C ALA A 31 7.71 -18.70 8.91
N LEU A 32 6.91 -19.68 9.30
CA LEU A 32 5.93 -20.33 8.44
C LEU A 32 4.55 -20.19 9.07
N VAL A 33 3.58 -19.71 8.28
CA VAL A 33 2.17 -19.60 8.66
C VAL A 33 1.34 -20.23 7.56
N GLY A 34 0.81 -21.44 7.82
CA GLY A 34 0.15 -22.23 6.78
C GLY A 34 1.12 -22.54 5.65
N ASP A 35 0.77 -22.15 4.42
CA ASP A 35 1.62 -22.30 3.24
C ASP A 35 2.54 -21.09 2.97
N THR A 36 2.42 -20.02 3.77
CA THR A 36 3.16 -18.76 3.55
C THR A 36 4.40 -18.71 4.43
N ALA A 37 5.56 -18.62 3.79
CA ALA A 37 6.85 -18.44 4.44
C ALA A 37 7.20 -16.95 4.49
N PHE A 38 7.76 -16.52 5.62
CA PHE A 38 8.20 -15.17 5.89
C PHE A 38 9.67 -15.19 6.30
N ALA A 39 10.44 -14.18 5.89
CA ALA A 39 11.78 -13.93 6.42
C ALA A 39 12.00 -12.45 6.69
N MET A 40 12.87 -12.15 7.65
CA MET A 40 13.43 -10.83 7.84
C MET A 40 14.79 -10.78 7.12
N ALA A 41 14.78 -10.24 5.90
CA ALA A 41 16.01 -10.08 5.11
C ALA A 41 16.72 -8.78 5.47
N MET A 42 18.04 -8.80 5.51
CA MET A 42 18.86 -7.59 5.62
C MET A 42 19.24 -7.10 4.23
N ALA A 43 19.12 -5.81 3.98
CA ALA A 43 19.69 -5.16 2.82
C ALA A 43 21.13 -4.70 3.09
N ARG A 44 21.77 -4.17 2.04
CA ARG A 44 23.17 -3.71 2.08
C ARG A 44 23.39 -2.46 2.94
N ASP A 45 22.33 -1.82 3.39
CA ASP A 45 22.31 -0.55 4.13
C ASP A 45 21.78 -0.72 5.56
N ASP A 46 21.95 -1.91 6.14
CA ASP A 46 21.51 -2.30 7.48
C ASP A 46 19.98 -2.21 7.72
N ARG A 47 19.19 -1.97 6.67
CA ARG A 47 17.72 -2.00 6.76
C ARG A 47 17.21 -3.44 6.71
N HIS A 48 16.16 -3.70 7.48
CA HIS A 48 15.49 -4.99 7.51
C HIS A 48 14.21 -4.92 6.69
N TYR A 49 13.90 -6.00 5.98
CA TYR A 49 12.72 -6.08 5.13
C TYR A 49 11.97 -7.38 5.36
N LEU A 50 10.65 -7.30 5.35
CA LEU A 50 9.81 -8.47 5.30
C LEU A 50 9.79 -9.01 3.88
N VAL A 51 10.24 -10.25 3.71
CA VAL A 51 10.14 -10.96 2.43
C VAL A 51 9.29 -12.20 2.58
N THR A 52 8.60 -12.57 1.50
CA THR A 52 7.61 -13.66 1.51
C THR A 52 7.83 -14.65 0.39
N ALA A 53 7.46 -15.89 0.65
CA ALA A 53 7.42 -16.98 -0.31
C ALA A 53 6.18 -17.85 -0.05
N TRP A 54 5.78 -18.64 -1.04
CA TRP A 54 4.64 -19.52 -0.93
C TRP A 54 5.02 -20.96 -1.24
N ARG A 55 4.52 -21.90 -0.43
CA ARG A 55 4.67 -23.35 -0.61
C ARG A 55 6.12 -23.83 -0.73
N LEU A 56 6.99 -23.32 0.14
CA LEU A 56 8.34 -23.87 0.29
C LEU A 56 8.25 -25.27 0.92
N THR A 57 8.77 -26.28 0.20
CA THR A 57 8.70 -27.69 0.61
C THR A 57 9.88 -28.13 1.47
N ARG A 58 11.02 -27.44 1.36
CA ARG A 58 12.22 -27.70 2.17
C ARG A 58 12.00 -27.27 3.63
N PRO A 59 12.69 -27.88 4.61
CA PRO A 59 12.71 -27.41 5.99
C PRO A 59 13.18 -25.95 6.10
N MET A 60 12.69 -25.22 7.12
CA MET A 60 13.04 -23.80 7.34
C MET A 60 14.55 -23.56 7.42
N ALA A 61 15.31 -24.50 7.99
CA ALA A 61 16.76 -24.41 8.16
C ALA A 61 17.54 -24.50 6.84
N GLU A 62 16.91 -24.93 5.74
CA GLU A 62 17.53 -25.03 4.41
C GLU A 62 17.14 -23.86 3.50
N TRP A 63 16.27 -22.97 3.96
CA TRP A 63 15.88 -21.79 3.20
C TRP A 63 17.03 -20.79 3.13
N THR A 64 17.00 -19.98 2.09
CA THR A 64 17.97 -18.92 1.81
C THR A 64 17.24 -17.70 1.28
N ARG A 65 17.90 -16.55 1.24
CA ARG A 65 17.32 -15.31 0.71
C ARG A 65 16.75 -15.45 -0.71
N SER A 66 17.32 -16.30 -1.57
CA SER A 66 16.85 -16.50 -2.95
C SER A 66 15.50 -17.21 -3.05
N ASP A 67 15.06 -17.87 -1.98
CA ASP A 67 13.77 -18.58 -1.96
C ASP A 67 12.57 -17.63 -1.80
N PHE A 68 12.85 -16.38 -1.42
CA PHE A 68 11.85 -15.34 -1.17
C PHE A 68 11.79 -14.34 -2.32
N TYR A 69 10.62 -14.26 -2.96
CA TYR A 69 10.35 -13.41 -4.12
C TYR A 69 9.43 -12.23 -3.80
N GLY A 70 8.65 -12.30 -2.72
CA GLY A 70 7.79 -11.20 -2.29
C GLY A 70 8.54 -10.21 -1.39
N HIS A 71 8.18 -8.93 -1.50
CA HIS A 71 8.70 -7.86 -0.65
C HIS A 71 7.53 -7.10 -0.01
N SER A 72 7.49 -7.05 1.31
CA SER A 72 6.35 -6.56 2.10
C SER A 72 6.71 -5.41 3.04
N GLY A 73 7.74 -4.64 2.68
CA GLY A 73 8.10 -3.40 3.35
C GLY A 73 9.22 -3.55 4.38
N GLU A 74 9.63 -2.41 4.95
CA GLU A 74 10.70 -2.30 5.93
C GLU A 74 10.24 -2.77 7.32
N LEU A 75 11.18 -3.30 8.10
CA LEU A 75 11.03 -3.75 9.47
C LEU A 75 12.06 -3.03 10.34
N ALA A 76 11.66 -2.66 11.55
CA ALA A 76 12.59 -2.06 12.51
C ALA A 76 13.55 -3.11 13.09
N ASP A 77 13.01 -4.26 13.49
CA ASP A 77 13.75 -5.31 14.21
C ASP A 77 13.04 -6.68 14.16
N GLU A 78 13.61 -7.68 14.84
CA GLU A 78 13.03 -9.03 14.96
C GLU A 78 11.69 -9.04 15.74
N ALA A 79 11.46 -8.08 16.64
CA ALA A 79 10.19 -8.00 17.36
C ALA A 79 9.06 -7.53 16.43
N ALA A 80 9.33 -6.53 15.58
CA ALA A 80 8.44 -6.09 14.51
C ALA A 80 8.17 -7.22 13.50
N PHE A 81 9.19 -8.00 13.15
CA PHE A 81 9.01 -9.21 12.33
C PHE A 81 8.02 -10.18 12.96
N ARG A 82 8.22 -10.56 14.23
CA ARG A 82 7.34 -11.49 14.95
C ARG A 82 5.91 -10.96 15.04
N ALA A 83 5.75 -9.68 15.38
CA ALA A 83 4.43 -9.04 15.45
C ALA A 83 3.69 -9.12 14.11
N ARG A 84 4.39 -8.85 12.99
CA ARG A 84 3.79 -8.92 11.66
C ARG A 84 3.40 -10.34 11.25
N VAL A 85 4.23 -11.33 11.58
CA VAL A 85 3.91 -12.74 11.34
C VAL A 85 2.69 -13.18 12.14
N LEU A 86 2.59 -12.78 13.42
CA LEU A 86 1.45 -13.10 14.27
C LEU A 86 0.17 -12.41 13.80
N GLU A 87 0.24 -11.14 13.38
CA GLU A 87 -0.88 -10.42 12.77
C GLU A 87 -1.36 -11.12 11.49
N ASN A 88 -0.44 -11.60 10.64
CA ASN A 88 -0.79 -12.37 9.45
C ASN A 88 -1.47 -13.70 9.80
N ALA A 89 -0.96 -14.42 10.81
CA ALA A 89 -1.56 -15.67 11.28
C ALA A 89 -2.98 -15.47 11.80
N GLU A 90 -3.20 -14.40 12.56
CA GLU A 90 -4.53 -13.99 13.01
C GLU A 90 -5.44 -13.67 11.82
N HIS A 91 -4.95 -12.87 10.86
CA HIS A 91 -5.68 -12.54 9.65
C HIS A 91 -6.07 -13.80 8.85
N GLN A 92 -5.16 -14.76 8.66
CA GLN A 92 -5.46 -16.03 7.99
C GLN A 92 -6.53 -16.83 8.75
N ARG A 93 -6.46 -16.85 10.08
CA ARG A 93 -7.46 -17.53 10.91
C ARG A 93 -8.83 -16.90 10.76
N GLU A 94 -8.92 -15.58 10.90
CA GLU A 94 -10.18 -14.83 10.74
C GLU A 94 -10.75 -15.02 9.32
N ARG A 95 -9.92 -14.93 8.27
CA ARG A 95 -10.34 -15.20 6.87
C ARG A 95 -10.98 -16.57 6.72
N LYS A 96 -10.39 -17.61 7.33
CA LYS A 96 -10.94 -18.96 7.29
C LYS A 96 -12.28 -19.05 8.03
N MET A 97 -12.40 -18.38 9.18
CA MET A 97 -13.65 -18.32 9.95
C MET A 97 -14.77 -17.58 9.22
N LEU A 98 -14.44 -16.56 8.42
CA LEU A 98 -15.40 -15.82 7.60
C LEU A 98 -15.98 -16.64 6.45
N GLY A 99 -15.39 -17.80 6.11
CA GLY A 99 -15.97 -18.76 5.18
C GLY A 99 -16.24 -18.21 3.78
N ARG A 100 -15.42 -17.25 3.32
CA ARG A 100 -15.55 -16.66 1.98
C ARG A 100 -15.40 -17.75 0.91
N VAL A 101 -16.23 -17.67 -0.11
CA VAL A 101 -16.25 -18.66 -1.20
C VAL A 101 -15.59 -18.07 -2.43
N GLU A 102 -14.58 -18.75 -2.98
CA GLU A 102 -13.93 -18.37 -4.23
C GLU A 102 -14.52 -19.17 -5.39
N GLU A 103 -14.84 -18.47 -6.48
CA GLU A 103 -15.49 -19.03 -7.65
C GLU A 103 -14.89 -18.46 -8.93
N CYS A 104 -14.85 -19.27 -9.99
CA CYS A 104 -14.58 -18.74 -11.33
C CYS A 104 -15.77 -17.88 -11.76
N SER A 105 -15.49 -16.67 -12.25
CA SER A 105 -16.50 -15.76 -12.77
C SER A 105 -16.09 -15.27 -14.14
N ARG A 106 -17.08 -14.95 -14.98
CA ARG A 106 -16.91 -14.25 -16.27
C ARG A 106 -17.83 -13.04 -16.36
N ALA A 107 -18.26 -12.52 -15.21
CA ALA A 107 -19.12 -11.34 -15.16
C ALA A 107 -18.41 -10.13 -15.78
N HIS A 108 -19.18 -9.28 -16.46
CA HIS A 108 -18.67 -7.99 -16.92
C HIS A 108 -18.60 -7.01 -15.74
N THR A 109 -17.41 -6.50 -15.48
CA THR A 109 -17.14 -5.50 -14.45
C THR A 109 -16.65 -4.20 -15.11
N PRO A 110 -16.62 -3.07 -14.37
CA PRO A 110 -16.03 -1.82 -14.88
C PRO A 110 -14.58 -1.96 -15.32
N TRP A 111 -13.84 -2.94 -14.77
CA TRP A 111 -12.43 -3.20 -15.08
C TRP A 111 -12.22 -4.37 -16.04
N GLY A 112 -13.26 -4.70 -16.82
CA GLY A 112 -13.24 -5.80 -17.79
C GLY A 112 -13.87 -7.07 -17.27
N THR A 113 -13.60 -8.18 -17.96
CA THR A 113 -14.19 -9.49 -17.63
C THR A 113 -13.54 -10.04 -16.36
N SER A 114 -14.38 -10.40 -15.38
CA SER A 114 -13.95 -11.10 -14.17
C SER A 114 -13.22 -12.40 -14.55
N GLN A 115 -12.18 -12.75 -13.81
CA GLN A 115 -11.46 -14.02 -13.89
C GLN A 115 -11.68 -14.86 -12.62
N GLY A 116 -11.98 -14.20 -11.51
CA GLY A 116 -12.38 -14.82 -10.25
C GLY A 116 -13.30 -13.91 -9.47
N ALA A 117 -14.11 -14.51 -8.60
CA ALA A 117 -14.95 -13.81 -7.65
C ALA A 117 -14.79 -14.44 -6.26
N THR A 118 -14.80 -13.60 -5.23
CA THR A 118 -14.87 -14.01 -3.83
C THR A 118 -16.19 -13.51 -3.26
N ILE A 119 -17.06 -14.43 -2.86
CA ILE A 119 -18.33 -14.12 -2.21
C ILE A 119 -18.09 -13.94 -0.72
N TYR A 120 -18.39 -12.74 -0.23
CA TYR A 120 -18.27 -12.39 1.20
C TYR A 120 -19.59 -12.66 1.92
N ALA A 121 -20.71 -12.36 1.27
CA ALA A 121 -22.07 -12.64 1.72
C ALA A 121 -23.04 -12.45 0.55
N GLU A 122 -24.32 -12.79 0.78
CA GLU A 122 -25.37 -12.47 -0.19
C GLU A 122 -25.40 -10.97 -0.51
N GLY A 123 -25.18 -10.68 -1.81
CA GLY A 123 -25.13 -9.33 -2.35
C GLY A 123 -23.83 -8.56 -2.08
N VAL A 124 -22.76 -9.23 -1.64
CA VAL A 124 -21.41 -8.65 -1.46
C VAL A 124 -20.38 -9.58 -2.09
N THR A 125 -19.88 -9.20 -3.27
CA THR A 125 -18.94 -10.03 -4.04
C THR A 125 -17.75 -9.20 -4.47
N SER A 126 -16.54 -9.67 -4.21
CA SER A 126 -15.31 -9.10 -4.78
C SER A 126 -15.03 -9.77 -6.12
N HIS A 127 -14.69 -9.00 -7.14
CA HIS A 127 -14.28 -9.50 -8.45
C HIS A 127 -12.81 -9.16 -8.68
N SER A 128 -12.08 -10.08 -9.28
CA SER A 128 -10.71 -9.87 -9.79
C SER A 128 -10.71 -10.05 -11.30
N THR A 129 -10.01 -9.15 -12.00
CA THR A 129 -9.78 -9.13 -13.44
C THR A 129 -8.27 -9.16 -13.72
N ALA A 130 -7.87 -9.14 -14.99
CA ALA A 130 -6.47 -9.29 -15.39
C ALA A 130 -5.52 -8.18 -14.89
N GLY A 131 -6.04 -7.01 -14.57
CA GLY A 131 -5.21 -5.87 -14.11
C GLY A 131 -5.81 -5.09 -12.96
N HIS A 132 -6.98 -5.47 -12.46
CA HIS A 132 -7.68 -4.74 -11.40
C HIS A 132 -8.75 -5.63 -10.76
N GLY A 133 -9.54 -5.06 -9.87
CA GLY A 133 -10.72 -5.66 -9.29
C GLY A 133 -11.57 -4.67 -8.51
N GLY A 134 -12.53 -5.21 -7.77
CA GLY A 134 -13.34 -4.44 -6.84
C GLY A 134 -14.60 -5.17 -6.40
N PHE A 135 -15.32 -4.55 -5.48
CA PHE A 135 -16.54 -5.08 -4.93
C PHE A 135 -17.76 -4.67 -5.74
N LYS A 136 -18.68 -5.63 -5.90
CA LYS A 136 -20.03 -5.43 -6.35
C LYS A 136 -21.00 -5.64 -5.20
N LEU A 137 -21.75 -4.59 -4.89
CA LEU A 137 -22.91 -4.66 -4.00
C LEU A 137 -24.21 -4.83 -4.79
N SER A 138 -25.11 -5.66 -4.25
CA SER A 138 -26.51 -5.68 -4.67
C SER A 138 -27.17 -4.32 -4.37
N ALA A 139 -28.27 -4.01 -5.04
CA ALA A 139 -28.98 -2.75 -4.81
C ALA A 139 -29.40 -2.58 -3.33
N GLU A 140 -29.81 -3.66 -2.67
CA GLU A 140 -30.16 -3.63 -1.25
C GLU A 140 -28.96 -3.33 -0.36
N ARG A 141 -27.83 -4.01 -0.56
CA ARG A 141 -26.59 -3.77 0.20
C ARG A 141 -26.07 -2.36 -0.05
N ASN A 142 -26.10 -1.89 -1.29
CA ASN A 142 -25.63 -0.57 -1.65
C ASN A 142 -26.42 0.56 -0.97
N ARG A 143 -27.71 0.36 -0.69
CA ARG A 143 -28.53 1.33 0.07
C ARG A 143 -28.08 1.49 1.53
N LYS A 144 -27.35 0.52 2.09
CA LYS A 144 -26.80 0.60 3.46
C LYS A 144 -25.52 1.44 3.54
N VAL A 145 -24.82 1.64 2.42
CA VAL A 145 -23.64 2.50 2.36
C VAL A 145 -24.04 3.96 2.61
N HIS A 146 -23.27 4.69 3.42
CA HIS A 146 -23.56 6.10 3.71
C HIS A 146 -23.57 6.96 2.44
N ARG A 147 -24.47 7.94 2.35
CA ARG A 147 -24.71 8.71 1.12
C ARG A 147 -23.47 9.42 0.58
N MET A 148 -22.56 9.85 1.46
CA MET A 148 -21.31 10.53 1.08
C MET A 148 -20.29 9.60 0.40
N LEU A 149 -20.41 8.28 0.59
CA LEU A 149 -19.48 7.28 0.07
C LEU A 149 -20.14 6.33 -0.94
N ARG A 150 -21.45 6.47 -1.18
CA ARG A 150 -22.21 5.50 -1.96
C ARG A 150 -21.96 5.69 -3.45
N SER A 151 -21.41 4.65 -4.09
CA SER A 151 -21.32 4.55 -5.54
C SER A 151 -22.70 4.25 -6.16
N ALA A 152 -23.10 5.02 -7.18
CA ALA A 152 -24.42 4.88 -7.82
C ALA A 152 -24.61 3.50 -8.47
N GLY A 153 -23.56 2.95 -9.08
CA GLY A 153 -23.56 1.63 -9.70
C GLY A 153 -23.35 0.48 -8.71
N GLY A 154 -23.05 0.77 -7.43
CA GLY A 154 -22.70 -0.22 -6.42
C GLY A 154 -21.42 -1.00 -6.74
N TRP A 155 -20.55 -0.41 -7.55
CA TRP A 155 -19.19 -0.88 -7.80
C TRP A 155 -18.22 -0.05 -6.97
N TYR A 156 -17.27 -0.73 -6.33
CA TYR A 156 -16.27 -0.15 -5.45
C TYR A 156 -14.91 -0.73 -5.83
N GLU A 157 -14.04 0.11 -6.37
CA GLU A 157 -12.64 -0.12 -6.75
C GLU A 157 -11.78 -0.74 -5.60
N GLU A 158 -10.79 -1.57 -5.94
CA GLU A 158 -10.06 -2.41 -4.96
C GLU A 158 -8.91 -1.76 -4.17
N ASP A 159 -8.36 -0.64 -4.62
CA ASP A 159 -7.26 0.05 -3.95
C ASP A 159 -7.79 0.97 -2.84
N ALA A 160 -8.89 1.68 -3.07
CA ALA A 160 -9.45 2.67 -2.15
C ALA A 160 -10.91 2.38 -1.76
N GLU A 161 -11.78 2.14 -2.73
CA GLU A 161 -13.23 2.11 -2.47
C GLU A 161 -13.71 0.83 -1.76
N TRP A 162 -12.95 -0.26 -1.80
CA TRP A 162 -13.21 -1.48 -1.02
C TRP A 162 -13.34 -1.18 0.47
N ALA A 163 -12.61 -0.16 0.95
CA ALA A 163 -12.66 0.27 2.33
C ALA A 163 -14.05 0.76 2.72
N ILE A 164 -14.82 1.33 1.78
CA ILE A 164 -16.21 1.77 1.97
C ILE A 164 -17.10 0.56 2.26
N VAL A 165 -16.88 -0.53 1.53
CA VAL A 165 -17.59 -1.80 1.76
C VAL A 165 -17.23 -2.37 3.13
N ALA A 166 -15.95 -2.34 3.50
CA ALA A 166 -15.46 -2.84 4.78
C ALA A 166 -16.00 -2.07 5.99
N ILE A 167 -16.05 -0.73 5.94
CA ILE A 167 -16.64 0.06 7.04
C ILE A 167 -18.17 -0.10 7.10
N THR A 168 -18.83 -0.37 5.96
CA THR A 168 -20.29 -0.57 5.92
C THR A 168 -20.68 -1.95 6.46
N PHE A 169 -19.87 -2.97 6.20
CA PHE A 169 -20.13 -4.36 6.59
C PHE A 169 -18.97 -4.98 7.36
N PRO A 170 -18.61 -4.45 8.55
CA PRO A 170 -17.38 -4.82 9.25
C PRO A 170 -17.29 -6.30 9.63
N HIS A 171 -18.43 -6.96 9.84
CA HIS A 171 -18.51 -8.38 10.17
C HIS A 171 -18.09 -9.33 9.02
N LEU A 172 -17.95 -8.82 7.79
CA LEU A 172 -17.48 -9.59 6.64
C LEU A 172 -15.95 -9.53 6.48
N PHE A 173 -15.28 -8.76 7.33
CA PHE A 173 -13.86 -8.44 7.24
C PHE A 173 -13.13 -8.80 8.53
N THR A 174 -11.88 -9.21 8.36
CA THR A 174 -10.96 -9.50 9.46
C THR A 174 -10.64 -8.23 10.26
N ALA A 175 -10.13 -8.36 11.48
CA ALA A 175 -9.67 -7.21 12.25
C ALA A 175 -8.57 -6.42 11.52
N PHE A 176 -7.68 -7.12 10.81
CA PHE A 176 -6.64 -6.49 9.99
C PHE A 176 -7.23 -5.65 8.85
N GLU A 177 -8.10 -6.24 8.02
CA GLU A 177 -8.76 -5.53 6.91
C GLU A 177 -9.56 -4.33 7.40
N ARG A 178 -10.23 -4.43 8.56
CA ARG A 178 -10.95 -3.29 9.15
C ARG A 178 -10.03 -2.12 9.52
N ARG A 179 -8.84 -2.39 10.08
CA ARG A 179 -7.85 -1.34 10.38
C ARG A 179 -7.33 -0.68 9.10
N CYS A 180 -7.03 -1.48 8.07
CA CYS A 180 -6.63 -0.96 6.77
C CYS A 180 -7.73 -0.09 6.16
N ALA A 181 -8.97 -0.56 6.15
CA ALA A 181 -10.10 0.18 5.62
C ALA A 181 -10.33 1.51 6.35
N GLU A 182 -10.24 1.51 7.69
CA GLU A 182 -10.31 2.75 8.47
C GLU A 182 -9.24 3.76 8.03
N ARG A 183 -7.99 3.32 7.90
CA ARG A 183 -6.90 4.19 7.44
C ARG A 183 -7.15 4.72 6.03
N THR A 184 -7.54 3.85 5.09
CA THR A 184 -7.87 4.22 3.71
C THR A 184 -8.99 5.26 3.66
N ILE A 185 -10.08 5.10 4.43
CA ILE A 185 -11.16 6.09 4.44
C ILE A 185 -10.71 7.42 5.02
N LYS A 186 -9.94 7.42 6.12
CA LYS A 186 -9.36 8.66 6.68
C LYS A 186 -8.46 9.37 5.67
N ASP A 187 -7.64 8.61 4.95
CA ASP A 187 -6.67 9.15 3.99
C ASP A 187 -7.33 9.63 2.69
N SER A 188 -8.41 9.00 2.21
CA SER A 188 -9.03 9.32 0.91
C SER A 188 -10.30 10.17 1.01
N TRP A 189 -11.12 9.97 2.04
CA TRP A 189 -12.38 10.71 2.26
C TRP A 189 -12.50 11.21 3.70
N PRO A 190 -11.56 12.06 4.16
CA PRO A 190 -11.56 12.54 5.55
C PRO A 190 -12.87 13.23 5.93
N ASP A 191 -13.42 14.10 5.09
CA ASP A 191 -14.66 14.82 5.41
C ASP A 191 -15.85 13.87 5.61
N ALA A 192 -15.89 12.77 4.84
CA ALA A 192 -16.89 11.73 5.03
C ALA A 192 -16.67 10.94 6.31
N TRP A 193 -15.41 10.63 6.66
CA TRP A 193 -15.06 10.02 7.94
C TRP A 193 -15.56 10.86 9.11
N GLU A 194 -15.22 12.15 9.15
CA GLU A 194 -15.60 13.05 10.24
C GLU A 194 -17.13 13.18 10.34
N ALA A 195 -17.83 13.30 9.21
CA ALA A 195 -19.28 13.40 9.17
C ALA A 195 -20.00 12.11 9.64
N ILE A 196 -19.46 10.94 9.30
CA ILE A 196 -20.07 9.64 9.65
C ILE A 196 -19.81 9.28 11.11
N PHE A 197 -18.59 9.52 11.59
CA PHE A 197 -18.14 9.06 12.91
C PHE A 197 -18.08 10.18 13.97
N GLY A 198 -18.35 11.43 13.60
CA GLY A 198 -18.38 12.57 14.51
C GLY A 198 -17.02 12.88 15.15
N THR A 199 -15.92 12.45 14.54
CA THR A 199 -14.56 12.60 15.07
C THR A 199 -13.76 13.49 14.13
N ILE A 200 -13.19 14.57 14.65
CA ILE A 200 -12.32 15.46 13.88
C ILE A 200 -10.91 14.85 13.83
N LEU A 201 -10.38 14.69 12.63
CA LEU A 201 -9.03 14.21 12.37
C LEU A 201 -8.02 15.34 12.59
N LEU A 202 -7.01 15.05 13.41
CA LEU A 202 -5.89 15.92 13.73
C LEU A 202 -4.81 15.90 12.61
N PRO A 203 -3.89 16.87 12.59
CA PRO A 203 -2.73 16.82 11.70
C PRO A 203 -1.96 15.50 11.83
N GLY A 204 -1.62 14.85 10.72
CA GLY A 204 -0.96 13.54 10.68
C GLY A 204 -1.92 12.34 10.62
N GLU A 205 -3.22 12.53 10.89
CA GLU A 205 -4.20 11.44 10.91
C GLU A 205 -4.84 11.15 9.55
N SER A 206 -4.68 12.04 8.57
CA SER A 206 -5.22 11.91 7.22
C SER A 206 -4.28 12.53 6.20
N TYR A 207 -3.81 11.71 5.26
CA TYR A 207 -2.99 12.15 4.14
C TYR A 207 -3.66 13.30 3.35
N GLU A 208 -4.94 13.17 2.99
CA GLU A 208 -5.64 14.17 2.19
C GLU A 208 -5.85 15.49 2.95
N LYS A 209 -6.16 15.47 4.25
CA LYS A 209 -6.25 16.72 5.02
C LYS A 209 -4.90 17.41 5.14
N ASP A 210 -3.85 16.64 5.43
CA ASP A 210 -2.50 17.17 5.54
C ASP A 210 -2.02 17.73 4.20
N ARG A 211 -2.34 17.06 3.08
CA ARG A 211 -2.09 17.54 1.72
C ARG A 211 -2.78 18.88 1.48
N ARG A 212 -4.08 18.98 1.79
CA ARG A 212 -4.85 20.23 1.62
C ARG A 212 -4.31 21.37 2.49
N ALA A 213 -3.91 21.07 3.73
CA ALA A 213 -3.33 22.05 4.64
C ALA A 213 -1.97 22.56 4.13
N PHE A 214 -1.13 21.66 3.63
CA PHE A 214 0.13 21.99 2.98
C PHE A 214 -0.07 22.85 1.73
N GLU A 215 -0.97 22.45 0.83
CA GLU A 215 -1.30 23.22 -0.38
C GLU A 215 -1.84 24.62 -0.06
N ALA A 216 -2.66 24.75 0.98
CA ALA A 216 -3.18 26.05 1.41
C ALA A 216 -2.07 26.93 2.02
N ALA A 217 -1.19 26.36 2.83
CA ALA A 217 -0.07 27.08 3.44
C ALA A 217 0.96 27.55 2.40
N HIS A 218 1.16 26.75 1.34
CA HIS A 218 2.19 26.98 0.31
C HIS A 218 1.61 27.39 -1.05
N ALA A 219 0.38 27.91 -1.09
CA ALA A 219 -0.31 28.25 -2.33
C ALA A 219 0.42 29.27 -3.22
N HIS A 220 1.28 30.09 -2.62
CA HIS A 220 2.08 31.12 -3.28
C HIS A 220 3.58 30.82 -3.27
N ASP A 221 3.99 29.71 -2.67
CA ASP A 221 5.40 29.33 -2.59
C ASP A 221 5.81 28.52 -3.82
N TRP A 222 7.11 28.52 -4.12
CA TRP A 222 7.68 27.74 -5.21
C TRP A 222 7.86 26.29 -4.77
N ILE A 223 7.06 25.37 -5.29
CA ILE A 223 7.14 23.95 -4.95
C ILE A 223 7.77 23.19 -6.11
N VAL A 224 8.79 22.39 -5.82
CA VAL A 224 9.54 21.62 -6.81
C VAL A 224 8.64 20.56 -7.46
N ILE A 225 8.56 20.57 -8.78
CA ILE A 225 7.83 19.59 -9.60
C ILE A 225 8.76 18.62 -10.33
N SER A 226 10.02 19.01 -10.55
CA SER A 226 11.04 18.21 -11.22
C SER A 226 12.43 18.54 -10.67
N ALA A 227 13.31 17.55 -10.60
CA ALA A 227 14.66 17.74 -10.09
C ALA A 227 15.65 16.82 -10.82
N ILE A 228 16.86 17.33 -11.04
CA ILE A 228 17.97 16.59 -11.60
C ILE A 228 19.27 16.99 -10.89
N THR A 229 20.14 16.03 -10.61
CA THR A 229 21.48 16.34 -10.09
C THR A 229 22.23 17.17 -11.15
N SER A 230 22.72 18.35 -10.77
CA SER A 230 23.40 19.23 -11.72
C SER A 230 24.80 18.72 -12.02
N LYS A 231 25.12 18.59 -13.31
CA LYS A 231 26.48 18.41 -13.84
C LYS A 231 27.17 19.75 -14.09
N GLN A 232 26.39 20.81 -14.23
CA GLN A 232 26.87 22.18 -14.48
C GLN A 232 27.42 22.84 -13.20
N VAL A 233 26.77 22.59 -12.06
CA VAL A 233 27.19 23.15 -10.77
C VAL A 233 27.34 22.00 -9.77
N ALA A 234 28.60 21.64 -9.49
CA ALA A 234 28.91 20.54 -8.59
C ALA A 234 28.36 20.79 -7.17
N GLY A 235 27.74 19.77 -6.59
CA GLY A 235 27.15 19.84 -5.25
C GLY A 235 25.74 20.43 -5.19
N PHE A 236 25.10 20.66 -6.34
CA PHE A 236 23.74 21.16 -6.43
C PHE A 236 22.79 20.24 -7.20
N VAL A 237 21.51 20.34 -6.86
CA VAL A 237 20.38 19.81 -7.61
C VAL A 237 19.73 20.98 -8.34
N GLU A 238 19.58 20.85 -9.65
CA GLU A 238 18.77 21.75 -10.46
C GLU A 238 17.31 21.33 -10.31
N VAL A 239 16.50 22.24 -9.77
CA VAL A 239 15.07 21.99 -9.54
C VAL A 239 14.23 22.92 -10.40
N VAL A 240 13.15 22.39 -10.97
CA VAL A 240 12.06 23.17 -11.58
C VAL A 240 10.93 23.23 -10.58
N ALA A 241 10.49 24.44 -10.24
CA ALA A 241 9.41 24.69 -9.31
C ALA A 241 8.32 25.54 -9.94
N THR A 242 7.09 25.39 -9.44
CA THR A 242 5.92 26.18 -9.83
C THR A 242 5.22 26.74 -8.59
N PRO A 243 4.50 27.88 -8.70
CA PRO A 243 3.72 28.41 -7.59
C PRO A 243 2.65 27.41 -7.13
N GLY A 244 2.69 27.02 -5.86
CA GLY A 244 1.80 26.03 -5.26
C GLY A 244 1.91 24.62 -5.87
N GLY A 245 2.99 24.31 -6.60
CA GLY A 245 3.23 22.98 -7.17
C GLY A 245 2.29 22.59 -8.32
N LYS A 246 1.58 23.57 -8.89
CA LYS A 246 0.65 23.37 -10.00
C LYS A 246 1.39 22.85 -11.23
N ARG A 247 0.76 21.93 -11.97
CA ARG A 247 1.26 21.39 -13.23
C ARG A 247 0.23 21.61 -14.32
N GLY A 248 0.66 22.07 -15.49
CA GLY A 248 -0.21 22.28 -16.64
C GLY A 248 0.18 23.49 -17.48
N ASP A 249 -0.36 23.55 -18.69
CA ASP A 249 -0.08 24.62 -19.66
C ASP A 249 -0.38 26.00 -19.08
N GLY A 250 0.55 26.94 -19.27
CA GLY A 250 0.44 28.31 -18.77
C GLY A 250 0.79 28.50 -17.29
N THR A 251 1.32 27.47 -16.62
CA THR A 251 1.88 27.64 -15.27
C THR A 251 3.30 28.20 -15.36
N GLU A 252 3.59 29.25 -14.60
CA GLU A 252 4.95 29.79 -14.51
C GLU A 252 5.89 28.74 -13.89
N GLU A 253 6.96 28.42 -14.61
CA GLU A 253 8.03 27.54 -14.14
C GLU A 253 9.30 28.36 -13.90
N ARG A 254 9.95 28.12 -12.77
CA ARG A 254 11.29 28.68 -12.48
C ARG A 254 12.25 27.60 -12.07
N ARG A 255 13.51 27.80 -12.47
CA ARG A 255 14.62 26.94 -12.08
C ARG A 255 15.36 27.53 -10.90
N PHE A 256 15.76 26.66 -9.98
CA PHE A 256 16.59 27.00 -8.83
C PHE A 256 17.73 26.01 -8.67
N LEU A 257 18.81 26.44 -8.03
CA LEU A 257 19.84 25.55 -7.51
C LEU A 257 19.63 25.35 -6.02
N VAL A 258 19.48 24.08 -5.62
CA VAL A 258 19.37 23.65 -4.23
C VAL A 258 20.60 22.82 -3.88
N PRO A 259 21.30 23.08 -2.76
CA PRO A 259 22.41 22.23 -2.31
C PRO A 259 21.99 20.76 -2.23
N SER A 260 22.82 19.84 -2.72
CA SER A 260 22.45 18.41 -2.80
C SER A 260 22.23 17.75 -1.44
N ASP A 261 22.86 18.25 -0.38
CA ASP A 261 22.68 17.79 1.00
C ASP A 261 21.36 18.28 1.63
N GLU A 262 20.86 19.43 1.17
CA GLU A 262 19.59 20.02 1.57
C GLU A 262 18.39 19.43 0.82
N TYR A 263 18.53 19.11 -0.47
CA TYR A 263 17.42 18.65 -1.28
C TYR A 263 16.92 17.27 -0.84
N ARG A 264 15.80 17.26 -0.09
CA ARG A 264 15.07 16.06 0.30
C ARG A 264 13.60 16.27 0.05
N VAL A 265 13.03 15.47 -0.86
CA VAL A 265 11.59 15.54 -1.15
C VAL A 265 10.82 15.09 0.08
N GLY A 266 10.07 16.01 0.69
CA GLY A 266 9.13 15.70 1.77
C GLY A 266 7.86 15.04 1.25
N LEU A 267 6.95 14.71 2.16
CA LEU A 267 5.70 13.99 1.83
C LEU A 267 4.86 14.70 0.76
N PHE A 268 4.84 16.03 0.75
CA PHE A 268 4.07 16.85 -0.19
C PHE A 268 4.93 17.66 -1.17
N GLY A 269 6.23 17.36 -1.23
CA GLY A 269 7.19 18.06 -2.09
C GLY A 269 8.27 18.81 -1.33
N PHE A 270 9.06 19.60 -2.06
CA PHE A 270 10.10 20.47 -1.52
C PHE A 270 9.71 21.92 -1.83
N VAL A 271 9.65 22.75 -0.79
CA VAL A 271 9.37 24.19 -0.92
C VAL A 271 10.69 24.93 -1.06
N VAL A 272 10.83 25.67 -2.16
CA VAL A 272 12.00 26.50 -2.42
C VAL A 272 11.92 27.76 -1.57
N ASP A 273 12.90 27.95 -0.68
CA ASP A 273 13.18 29.22 -0.02
C ASP A 273 13.93 30.19 -0.96
N PRO A 274 13.31 31.28 -1.46
CA PRO A 274 13.98 32.22 -2.38
C PRO A 274 15.11 33.04 -1.74
N ALA A 275 15.21 33.09 -0.40
CA ALA A 275 16.30 33.76 0.30
C ALA A 275 17.58 32.90 0.33
N ARG A 276 17.45 31.59 0.13
CA ARG A 276 18.56 30.62 0.19
C ARG A 276 18.86 29.97 -1.15
N HIS A 277 17.83 29.72 -1.95
CA HIS A 277 17.93 29.04 -3.25
C HIS A 277 17.92 30.06 -4.39
N HIS A 278 18.99 30.06 -5.18
CA HIS A 278 19.19 31.04 -6.22
C HIS A 278 18.48 30.59 -7.50
N VAL A 279 17.79 31.53 -8.16
CA VAL A 279 17.21 31.31 -9.49
C VAL A 279 18.34 30.98 -10.48
N TYR A 280 18.16 29.91 -11.25
CA TYR A 280 19.17 29.41 -12.17
C TYR A 280 18.79 29.64 -13.63
N GLY A 281 19.51 30.54 -14.28
CA GLY A 281 19.36 30.87 -15.70
C GLY A 281 20.37 30.19 -16.63
N GLY A 282 21.29 29.38 -16.10
CA GLY A 282 22.42 28.80 -16.85
C GLY A 282 22.05 27.61 -17.74
N GLU A 283 23.06 26.96 -18.32
CA GLU A 283 22.90 25.71 -19.07
C GLU A 283 22.14 24.67 -18.23
N SER A 284 21.29 23.85 -18.85
CA SER A 284 20.43 22.91 -18.14
C SER A 284 20.80 21.48 -18.47
N ASP A 285 20.73 20.61 -17.46
CA ASP A 285 20.78 19.16 -17.68
C ASP A 285 19.40 18.58 -18.04
N PHE A 286 18.33 19.38 -18.00
CA PHE A 286 17.02 18.99 -18.50
C PHE A 286 16.99 18.97 -20.04
N ILE A 287 16.68 17.80 -20.61
CA ILE A 287 16.58 17.62 -22.06
C ILE A 287 15.44 18.49 -22.62
N GLY A 288 15.77 19.37 -23.58
CA GLY A 288 14.79 20.20 -24.28
C GLY A 288 14.42 21.51 -23.57
N TRP A 289 15.09 21.88 -22.48
CA TRP A 289 14.85 23.15 -21.80
C TRP A 289 15.40 24.33 -22.62
N GLN A 290 14.54 25.31 -22.96
CA GLN A 290 14.96 26.54 -23.62
C GLN A 290 15.02 27.71 -22.61
N PRO A 291 16.14 28.47 -22.55
CA PRO A 291 16.21 29.70 -21.77
C PRO A 291 15.18 30.69 -22.32
N GLY A 292 14.14 31.01 -21.55
CA GLY A 292 13.13 32.00 -21.96
C GLY A 292 11.73 31.48 -22.24
N ARG A 293 11.34 30.27 -21.81
CA ARG A 293 9.91 29.97 -21.56
C ARG A 293 9.44 30.72 -20.30
N ALA A 294 9.40 32.04 -20.40
CA ALA A 294 8.40 32.82 -19.69
C ALA A 294 7.12 32.72 -20.53
N ALA A 295 6.05 32.21 -19.94
CA ALA A 295 4.71 32.60 -20.33
C ALA A 295 4.18 33.46 -19.18
#